data_AF-A0A833QEP3-F1
#
_entry.id   AF-A0A833QEP3-F1
#
_cell.length_a   1.000
_cell.length_b   1.000
_cell.length_c   1.000
_cell.angle_alpha   90.00
_cell.angle_beta   90.00
_cell.angle_gamma   90.00
#
_symmetry.space_group_name_H-M   'P 1'
#
loop_
_entity.id
_entity.type
_entity.pdbx_description
1 polymer ?
#
loop_
_entity_poly.entity_id
_entity_poly.type
_entity_poly.pdbx_seq_one_letter_code
_entity_poly.pdbx_strand_id
1 'polypeptide(L)'
;MSALRSSMITKPDPGPNYAKFMQEYTSSKVAGLVAEIKVEVEKHKGDLESQQTKEPAQIQSPDYAQVVCKAYEFFPTFKRLFVDLILSYKNQEDSQKYFEGLQSNDAYKLIKIELSWLYDILHSKGSVIYAFKHYGWVSRVITLVITTTALCLFAVSDHTGYGGFETTLTYVLLGGAVGLAILALVFMLLSFWTYAAMKESGGCCGLSERLGGLIKWPSLISLITYSFQNQPCWWKPIIKCVRFKETWDHYRYTTCVTVNKDLKNLVFQELEKKMKNIEDIASYRRFTDHKGQWALQRKGYYQEFGWSVEVEFDESTLLWHIATDLLFHDPGKTNWTCKERDISQHISNYMFLFIVRPFMMPAGIGQIRFGDTCAEAGIFLQQESDIEKSNAVKKILDVNTEYDLALVKGDRSKSVLFNGCRLAHKLKEQLITTENSEQDWTQLWRLISVVWVEILCYAASKCSGQFHAKQLTKRGELLTVIWFLMAHLGMGE
;
A
#
# COMPACT_ATOMS: atom_id res chain seq x y z
N MET A 1 13.62 14.07 6.47
CA MET A 1 12.67 13.53 7.47
C MET A 1 12.71 14.29 8.80
N SER A 2 13.85 14.38 9.49
CA SER A 2 13.95 15.08 10.80
C SER A 2 13.52 16.55 10.77
N ALA A 3 13.94 17.32 9.75
CA ALA A 3 13.52 18.71 9.57
C ALA A 3 12.01 18.84 9.34
N LEU A 4 11.44 17.94 8.52
CA LEU A 4 10.00 17.90 8.25
C LEU A 4 9.21 17.58 9.53
N ARG A 5 9.62 16.56 10.29
CA ARG A 5 9.02 16.24 11.60
C ARG A 5 9.05 17.46 12.53
N SER A 6 10.21 18.10 12.66
CA SER A 6 10.41 19.27 13.53
C SER A 6 9.49 20.44 13.16
N SER A 7 9.22 20.65 11.86
CA SER A 7 8.28 21.68 11.40
C SER A 7 6.79 21.40 11.71
N MET A 8 6.43 20.14 12.02
CA MET A 8 5.04 19.71 12.26
C MET A 8 4.73 19.43 13.73
N ILE A 9 5.72 19.53 14.62
CA ILE A 9 5.53 19.39 16.07
C ILE A 9 4.83 20.64 16.58
N THR A 10 3.64 20.46 17.17
CA THR A 10 2.90 21.52 17.84
C THR A 10 3.52 21.82 19.20
N LYS A 11 3.21 23.00 19.77
CA LYS A 11 3.62 23.32 21.14
C LYS A 11 3.10 22.22 22.11
N PRO A 12 3.89 21.80 23.10
CA PRO A 12 3.43 20.83 24.10
C PRO A 12 2.17 21.34 24.79
N ASP A 13 1.13 20.52 24.77
CA ASP A 13 -0.10 20.76 25.52
C ASP A 13 -0.22 19.63 26.56
N PRO A 14 -0.13 19.94 27.87
CA PRO A 14 -0.27 18.94 28.91
C PRO A 14 -1.73 18.47 29.09
N GLY A 15 -2.68 19.06 28.36
CA GLY A 15 -4.11 18.81 28.53
C GLY A 15 -4.65 19.37 29.84
N PRO A 16 -5.86 18.94 30.25
CA PRO A 16 -6.45 19.35 31.52
C PRO A 16 -5.55 18.97 32.72
N ASN A 17 -5.52 19.83 33.74
CA ASN A 17 -4.75 19.55 34.96
C ASN A 17 -5.38 18.40 35.76
N TYR A 18 -4.92 17.18 35.49
CA TYR A 18 -5.41 15.95 36.13
C TYR A 18 -5.29 16.00 37.66
N ALA A 19 -4.18 16.53 38.19
CA ALA A 19 -3.98 16.60 39.64
C ALA A 19 -5.05 17.48 40.31
N LYS A 20 -5.35 18.64 39.72
CA LYS A 20 -6.41 19.53 40.19
C LYS A 20 -7.79 18.87 40.07
N PHE A 21 -8.08 18.24 38.93
CA PHE A 21 -9.33 17.52 38.71
C PHE A 21 -9.56 16.41 39.75
N MET A 22 -8.53 15.60 40.02
CA MET A 22 -8.62 14.53 41.01
C MET A 22 -8.71 15.05 42.45
N GLN A 23 -8.08 16.20 42.74
CA GLN A 23 -8.21 16.86 44.02
C GLN A 23 -9.66 17.33 44.26
N GLU A 24 -10.30 17.95 43.26
CA GLU A 24 -11.71 18.37 43.32
C GLU A 24 -12.66 17.17 43.46
N TYR A 25 -12.41 16.10 42.72
CA TYR A 25 -13.18 14.85 42.83
C TYR A 25 -13.09 14.25 44.24
N THR A 26 -11.87 14.14 44.77
CA THR A 26 -11.62 13.57 46.10
C THR A 26 -12.22 14.44 47.20
N SER A 27 -12.05 15.77 47.12
CA SER A 27 -12.66 16.73 48.04
C SER A 27 -14.18 16.61 48.05
N SER A 28 -14.80 16.45 46.88
CA SER A 28 -16.25 16.29 46.76
C SER A 28 -16.74 14.99 47.40
N LYS A 29 -16.01 13.89 47.22
CA LYS A 29 -16.30 12.61 47.90
C LYS A 29 -16.19 12.72 49.42
N VAL A 30 -15.13 13.37 49.93
CA VAL A 30 -14.91 13.57 51.37
C VAL A 30 -16.01 14.46 51.99
N ALA A 31 -16.51 15.45 51.24
CA ALA A 31 -17.63 16.30 51.66
C ALA A 31 -19.01 15.59 51.64
N GLY A 32 -19.06 14.29 51.32
CA GLY A 32 -20.31 13.52 51.24
C GLY A 32 -21.14 13.80 49.99
N LEU A 33 -20.59 14.48 48.98
CA LEU A 33 -21.29 14.74 47.72
C LEU A 33 -21.21 13.52 46.79
N VAL A 34 -22.28 13.30 46.01
CA VAL A 34 -22.29 12.31 44.94
C VAL A 34 -21.49 12.84 43.75
N ALA A 35 -20.17 12.63 43.79
CA ALA A 35 -19.29 12.92 42.66
C ALA A 35 -19.24 11.73 41.68
N GLU A 36 -19.66 11.97 40.44
CA GLU A 36 -19.59 11.03 39.31
C GLU A 36 -18.68 11.63 38.23
N ILE A 37 -17.70 10.86 37.76
CA ILE A 37 -16.87 11.27 36.62
C ILE A 37 -17.65 10.91 35.36
N LYS A 38 -18.15 11.93 34.67
CA LYS A 38 -18.72 11.76 33.33
C LYS A 38 -17.64 12.01 32.31
N VAL A 39 -17.34 10.98 31.52
CA VAL A 39 -16.55 11.14 30.30
C VAL A 39 -17.48 11.77 29.27
N GLU A 40 -17.41 13.08 29.11
CA GLU A 40 -18.00 13.72 27.93
C GLU A 40 -17.18 13.28 26.72
N VAL A 41 -17.70 12.31 25.98
CA VAL A 41 -17.35 12.19 24.56
C VAL A 41 -17.80 13.50 23.95
N GLU A 42 -16.90 14.28 23.35
CA GLU A 42 -17.23 15.53 22.66
C GLU A 42 -18.25 15.23 21.54
N LYS A 43 -19.55 15.25 21.86
CA LYS A 43 -20.60 15.35 20.86
C LYS A 43 -20.65 16.79 20.40
N HIS A 44 -20.06 17.07 19.25
CA HIS A 44 -20.09 18.40 18.68
C HIS A 44 -21.42 18.70 18.00
N LYS A 45 -22.00 19.83 18.43
CA LYS A 45 -22.80 20.91 17.78
C LYS A 45 -23.31 20.84 16.33
N GLY A 46 -22.97 19.83 15.51
CA GLY A 46 -23.60 19.58 14.22
C GLY A 46 -24.96 18.86 14.32
N ASP A 47 -25.24 18.21 15.45
CA ASP A 47 -26.46 17.42 15.66
C ASP A 47 -27.76 18.25 15.71
N LEU A 48 -27.67 19.59 15.80
CA LEU A 48 -28.83 20.48 15.76
C LEU A 48 -29.17 21.01 14.36
N GLU A 49 -28.31 20.81 13.35
CA GLU A 49 -28.60 21.20 11.96
C GLU A 49 -28.79 20.01 11.01
N SER A 50 -28.51 18.78 11.44
CA SER A 50 -28.63 17.57 10.60
C SER A 50 -29.95 16.80 10.73
N GLN A 51 -31.02 17.40 11.25
CA GLN A 51 -32.40 16.87 11.13
C GLN A 51 -33.15 17.41 9.90
N GLN A 52 -32.44 17.72 8.81
CA GLN A 52 -33.05 17.60 7.49
C GLN A 52 -32.80 16.20 6.97
N THR A 53 -33.81 15.35 7.15
CA THR A 53 -34.01 14.09 6.43
C THR A 53 -33.81 14.35 4.94
N LYS A 54 -32.59 14.15 4.43
CA LYS A 54 -32.36 13.91 3.01
C LYS A 54 -32.57 12.42 2.79
N GLU A 55 -33.57 12.11 1.98
CA GLU A 55 -33.74 10.81 1.32
C GLU A 55 -32.39 10.27 0.82
N PRO A 56 -32.20 8.95 0.73
CA PRO A 56 -31.00 8.37 0.18
C PRO A 56 -30.83 8.81 -1.28
N ALA A 57 -30.09 9.90 -1.47
CA ALA A 57 -29.68 10.37 -2.78
C ALA A 57 -28.90 9.22 -3.41
N GLN A 58 -29.30 8.84 -4.63
CA GLN A 58 -28.56 7.92 -5.48
C GLN A 58 -27.07 8.27 -5.39
N ILE A 59 -26.22 7.28 -5.06
CA ILE A 59 -24.77 7.45 -4.92
C ILE A 59 -24.21 7.80 -6.31
N GLN A 60 -24.30 9.07 -6.69
CA GLN A 60 -23.56 9.63 -7.80
C GLN A 60 -22.11 9.68 -7.37
N SER A 61 -21.24 9.01 -8.14
CA SER A 61 -19.80 9.09 -7.95
C SER A 61 -19.39 10.57 -7.89
N PRO A 62 -18.63 11.00 -6.87
CA PRO A 62 -18.23 12.39 -6.73
C PRO A 62 -17.47 12.83 -7.98
N ASP A 63 -17.76 14.05 -8.43
CA ASP A 63 -17.01 14.65 -9.51
C ASP A 63 -15.52 14.70 -9.15
N TYR A 64 -14.65 14.56 -10.16
CA TYR A 64 -13.20 14.55 -9.98
C TYR A 64 -12.71 15.76 -9.19
N ALA A 65 -13.32 16.93 -9.44
CA ALA A 65 -13.01 18.16 -8.74
C ALA A 65 -13.31 18.10 -7.24
N GLN A 66 -14.32 17.34 -6.83
CA GLN A 66 -14.68 17.16 -5.42
C GLN A 66 -13.68 16.25 -4.72
N VAL A 67 -13.25 15.16 -5.38
CA VAL A 67 -12.23 14.25 -4.85
C VAL A 67 -10.92 14.99 -4.59
N VAL A 68 -10.48 15.87 -5.50
CA VAL A 68 -9.26 16.65 -5.32
C VAL A 68 -9.40 17.67 -4.17
N CYS A 69 -10.55 18.35 -4.04
CA CYS A 69 -10.78 19.28 -2.93
C CYS A 69 -10.74 18.56 -1.57
N LYS A 70 -11.38 17.38 -1.46
CA LYS A 70 -11.38 16.60 -0.23
C LYS A 70 -10.01 16.01 0.10
N ALA A 71 -9.26 15.56 -0.91
CA ALA A 71 -7.86 15.21 -0.74
C ALA A 71 -7.07 16.39 -0.14
N TYR A 72 -7.24 17.60 -0.67
CA TYR A 72 -6.51 18.78 -0.22
C TYR A 72 -6.83 19.14 1.23
N GLU A 73 -8.08 18.97 1.65
CA GLU A 73 -8.54 19.18 3.02
C GLU A 73 -7.92 18.18 4.01
N PHE A 74 -7.83 16.90 3.65
CA PHE A 74 -7.27 15.86 4.53
C PHE A 74 -5.74 15.82 4.55
N PHE A 75 -5.09 16.19 3.44
CA PHE A 75 -3.65 16.04 3.25
C PHE A 75 -2.77 16.61 4.37
N PRO A 76 -3.04 17.81 4.93
CA PRO A 76 -2.26 18.36 6.05
C PRO A 76 -2.27 17.48 7.30
N THR A 77 -3.35 16.75 7.54
CA THR A 77 -3.52 15.84 8.67
C THR A 77 -2.75 14.55 8.42
N PHE A 78 -3.02 13.87 7.30
CA PHE A 78 -2.50 12.51 7.08
C PHE A 78 -1.03 12.47 6.69
N LYS A 79 -0.46 13.55 6.13
CA LYS A 79 1.00 13.61 5.89
C LYS A 79 1.84 13.52 7.18
N ARG A 80 1.24 13.78 8.35
CA ARG A 80 1.89 13.68 9.67
C ARG A 80 2.28 12.23 10.00
N LEU A 81 1.54 11.25 9.49
CA LEU A 81 1.82 9.82 9.67
C LEU A 81 3.21 9.42 9.19
N PHE A 82 3.66 9.99 8.06
CA PHE A 82 4.96 9.67 7.47
C PHE A 82 6.15 10.14 8.29
N VAL A 83 5.92 11.06 9.23
CA VAL A 83 6.92 11.54 10.18
C VAL A 83 6.65 11.02 11.59
N ASP A 84 5.89 9.93 11.72
CA ASP A 84 5.52 9.23 12.95
C ASP A 84 4.92 10.19 14.02
N LEU A 85 3.98 11.05 13.59
CA LEU A 85 3.20 11.93 14.44
C LEU A 85 1.74 11.46 14.49
N ILE A 86 1.15 11.52 15.69
CA ILE A 86 -0.22 11.05 15.99
C ILE A 86 -1.27 11.97 15.35
N LEU A 87 -2.36 11.36 14.86
CA LEU A 87 -3.49 12.09 14.32
C LEU A 87 -4.42 12.63 15.42
N SER A 88 -5.11 13.75 15.13
CA SER A 88 -6.19 14.22 15.99
C SER A 88 -7.42 13.34 15.79
N TYR A 89 -8.06 12.90 16.88
CA TYR A 89 -9.27 12.08 16.84
C TYR A 89 -10.36 12.69 15.95
N LYS A 90 -10.58 14.01 16.06
CA LYS A 90 -11.56 14.75 15.26
C LYS A 90 -11.30 14.64 13.75
N ASN A 91 -10.05 14.84 13.32
CA ASN A 91 -9.72 14.80 11.90
C ASN A 91 -9.81 13.38 11.33
N GLN A 92 -9.60 12.37 12.17
CA GLN A 92 -9.74 10.96 11.80
C GLN A 92 -11.22 10.60 11.60
N GLU A 93 -12.11 11.03 12.51
CA GLU A 93 -13.56 10.80 12.41
C GLU A 93 -14.17 11.47 11.17
N ASP A 94 -13.77 12.71 10.85
CA ASP A 94 -14.24 13.44 9.67
C ASP A 94 -13.84 12.73 8.36
N SER A 95 -12.60 12.24 8.29
CA SER A 95 -12.12 11.45 7.17
C SER A 95 -12.87 10.11 7.05
N GLN A 96 -13.05 9.44 8.18
CA GLN A 96 -13.73 8.15 8.23
C GLN A 96 -15.15 8.26 7.68
N LYS A 97 -15.95 9.23 8.15
CA LYS A 97 -17.32 9.48 7.67
C LYS A 97 -17.37 9.74 6.17
N TYR A 98 -16.38 10.46 5.64
CA TYR A 98 -16.28 10.70 4.21
C TYR A 98 -15.99 9.41 3.43
N PHE A 99 -15.05 8.58 3.90
CA PHE A 99 -14.68 7.33 3.25
C PHE A 99 -15.76 6.25 3.32
N GLU A 100 -16.60 6.22 4.37
CA GLU A 100 -17.78 5.32 4.46
C GLU A 100 -18.76 5.54 3.29
N GLY A 101 -18.90 6.77 2.81
CA GLY A 101 -19.79 7.12 1.69
C GLY A 101 -19.18 6.92 0.30
N LEU A 102 -17.90 6.57 0.19
CA LEU A 102 -17.18 6.51 -1.07
C LEU A 102 -17.21 5.12 -1.71
N GLN A 103 -17.22 5.10 -3.05
CA GLN A 103 -16.86 3.89 -3.78
C GLN A 103 -15.35 3.64 -3.71
N SER A 104 -14.96 2.37 -3.65
CA SER A 104 -13.55 1.91 -3.67
C SER A 104 -12.68 2.71 -4.65
N ASN A 105 -13.09 2.83 -5.92
CA ASN A 105 -12.31 3.56 -6.92
C ASN A 105 -12.03 5.01 -6.54
N ASP A 106 -12.98 5.69 -5.93
CA ASP A 106 -12.85 7.10 -5.55
C ASP A 106 -12.00 7.26 -4.29
N ALA A 107 -12.12 6.34 -3.33
CA ALA A 107 -11.21 6.25 -2.19
C ALA A 107 -9.74 6.06 -2.65
N TYR A 108 -9.47 5.10 -3.54
CA TYR A 108 -8.12 4.89 -4.07
C TYR A 108 -7.61 6.07 -4.90
N LYS A 109 -8.49 6.82 -5.58
CA LYS A 109 -8.10 8.06 -6.28
C LYS A 109 -7.66 9.12 -5.29
N LEU A 110 -8.41 9.33 -4.21
CA LEU A 110 -8.09 10.28 -3.16
C LEU A 110 -6.72 9.99 -2.54
N ILE A 111 -6.53 8.74 -2.08
CA ILE A 111 -5.25 8.26 -1.52
C ILE A 111 -4.10 8.48 -2.51
N LYS A 112 -4.33 8.20 -3.80
CA LYS A 112 -3.31 8.41 -4.84
C LYS A 112 -2.93 9.88 -5.00
N ILE A 113 -3.89 10.81 -4.93
CA ILE A 113 -3.63 12.26 -5.01
C ILE A 113 -2.76 12.70 -3.83
N GLU A 114 -3.11 12.29 -2.61
CA GLU A 114 -2.34 12.65 -1.41
C GLU A 114 -0.93 12.06 -1.41
N LEU A 115 -0.76 10.79 -1.80
CA LEU A 115 0.55 10.17 -1.93
C LEU A 115 1.40 10.85 -3.03
N SER A 116 0.76 11.33 -4.11
CA SER A 116 1.44 12.12 -5.15
C SER A 116 1.95 13.45 -4.60
N TRP A 117 1.14 14.16 -3.81
CA TRP A 117 1.56 15.40 -3.17
C TRP A 117 2.67 15.17 -2.15
N LEU A 118 2.61 14.08 -1.40
CA LEU A 118 3.66 13.73 -0.48
C LEU A 118 4.97 13.39 -1.19
N TYR A 119 4.91 12.66 -2.30
CA TYR A 119 6.07 12.43 -3.16
C TYR A 119 6.69 13.76 -3.61
N ASP A 120 5.85 14.73 -4.00
CA ASP A 120 6.31 16.07 -4.38
C ASP A 120 6.95 16.86 -3.25
N ILE A 121 6.55 16.59 -2.00
CA ILE A 121 7.18 17.17 -0.81
C ILE A 121 8.53 16.54 -0.52
N LEU A 122 8.60 15.22 -0.58
CA LEU A 122 9.76 14.48 -0.07
C LEU A 122 10.87 14.30 -1.10
N HIS A 123 10.52 14.08 -2.36
CA HIS A 123 11.44 13.58 -3.38
C HIS A 123 11.53 14.47 -4.62
N SER A 124 10.55 15.33 -4.83
CA SER A 124 10.58 16.30 -5.92
C SER A 124 10.91 17.69 -5.39
N LYS A 125 11.51 18.54 -6.23
CA LYS A 125 11.62 19.98 -5.92
C LYS A 125 10.25 20.68 -5.99
N GLY A 126 9.17 19.94 -6.24
CA GLY A 126 7.81 20.40 -6.39
C GLY A 126 7.33 21.16 -5.16
N SER A 127 7.61 20.71 -3.93
CA SER A 127 7.23 21.49 -2.74
C SER A 127 7.82 22.89 -2.70
N VAL A 128 9.08 23.11 -3.09
CA VAL A 128 9.67 24.46 -3.14
C VAL A 128 9.00 25.31 -4.21
N ILE A 129 8.59 24.68 -5.32
CA ILE A 129 7.92 25.32 -6.44
C ILE A 129 6.46 25.67 -6.13
N TYR A 130 5.74 24.82 -5.39
CA TYR A 130 4.31 24.96 -5.11
C TYR A 130 4.00 25.58 -3.74
N ALA A 131 4.82 25.35 -2.70
CA ALA A 131 4.61 25.92 -1.35
C ALA A 131 4.88 27.43 -1.32
N PHE A 132 5.84 27.91 -2.12
CA PHE A 132 5.99 29.33 -2.41
C PHE A 132 5.17 29.67 -3.66
N LYS A 133 3.84 29.66 -3.51
CA LYS A 133 2.81 29.80 -4.56
C LYS A 133 3.14 30.81 -5.67
N HIS A 134 3.85 31.90 -5.33
CA HIS A 134 4.26 32.94 -6.28
C HIS A 134 5.74 32.88 -6.70
N TYR A 135 6.66 32.50 -5.80
CA TYR A 135 8.09 32.56 -6.07
C TYR A 135 8.56 31.47 -7.05
N GLY A 136 7.99 30.25 -6.95
CA GLY A 136 8.33 29.15 -7.85
C GLY A 136 7.94 29.43 -9.30
N TRP A 137 6.75 30.02 -9.51
CA TRP A 137 6.27 30.47 -10.81
C TRP A 137 7.16 31.56 -11.39
N VAL A 138 7.44 32.60 -10.60
CA VAL A 138 8.27 33.73 -11.02
C VAL A 138 9.68 33.26 -11.39
N SER A 139 10.30 32.39 -10.58
CA SER A 139 11.64 31.84 -10.88
C SER A 139 11.69 31.08 -12.21
N ARG A 140 10.65 30.29 -12.51
CA ARG A 140 10.60 29.46 -13.73
C ARG A 140 10.31 30.28 -14.97
N VAL A 141 9.45 31.29 -14.86
CA VAL A 141 9.22 32.28 -15.92
C VAL A 141 10.49 33.08 -16.18
N ILE A 142 11.18 33.57 -15.14
CA ILE A 142 12.47 34.27 -15.28
C ILE A 142 13.50 33.38 -15.97
N THR A 143 13.59 32.09 -15.58
CA THR A 143 14.53 31.15 -16.21
C THR A 143 14.22 31.00 -17.71
N LEU A 144 12.95 30.81 -18.07
CA LEU A 144 12.53 30.69 -19.47
C LEU A 144 12.91 31.96 -20.26
N VAL A 145 12.61 33.14 -19.71
CA VAL A 145 12.94 34.43 -20.33
C VAL A 145 14.45 34.53 -20.55
N ILE A 146 15.27 34.31 -19.51
CA ILE A 146 16.73 34.38 -19.61
C ILE A 146 17.26 33.40 -20.65
N THR A 147 16.81 32.13 -20.64
CA THR A 147 17.29 31.12 -21.60
C THR A 147 16.86 31.43 -23.03
N THR A 148 15.67 31.98 -23.23
CA THR A 148 15.16 32.37 -24.55
C THR A 148 15.92 33.59 -25.06
N THR A 149 16.15 34.58 -24.21
CA THR A 149 16.98 35.75 -24.53
C THR A 149 18.41 35.33 -24.87
N ALA A 150 19.01 34.41 -24.13
CA ALA A 150 20.34 33.88 -24.44
C ALA A 150 20.37 33.17 -25.80
N LEU A 151 19.35 32.37 -26.13
CA LEU A 151 19.22 31.73 -27.44
C LEU A 151 19.07 32.77 -28.57
N CYS A 152 18.26 33.80 -28.38
CA CYS A 152 18.10 34.88 -29.36
C CYS A 152 19.39 35.69 -29.54
N LEU A 153 20.08 36.04 -28.45
CA LEU A 153 21.35 36.77 -28.50
C LEU A 153 22.44 35.95 -29.19
N PHE A 154 22.51 34.64 -28.90
CA PHE A 154 23.44 33.75 -29.60
C PHE A 154 23.10 33.65 -31.08
N ALA A 155 21.82 33.55 -31.45
CA ALA A 155 21.39 33.49 -32.85
C ALA A 155 21.69 34.75 -33.68
N VAL A 156 21.78 35.91 -33.03
CA VAL A 156 22.11 37.20 -33.68
C VAL A 156 23.62 37.49 -33.65
N SER A 157 24.39 36.78 -32.82
CA SER A 157 25.84 36.97 -32.73
C SER A 157 26.58 36.46 -33.97
N ASP A 158 27.66 37.14 -34.34
CA ASP A 158 28.49 36.71 -35.45
C ASP A 158 29.29 35.44 -35.07
N HIS A 159 29.22 34.42 -35.92
CA HIS A 159 29.81 33.10 -35.70
C HIS A 159 31.08 32.86 -36.53
N THR A 160 31.60 33.88 -37.21
CA THR A 160 32.76 33.81 -38.13
C THR A 160 34.06 33.30 -37.49
N GLY A 161 34.18 33.31 -36.15
CA GLY A 161 35.36 32.85 -35.40
C GLY A 161 35.24 31.50 -34.69
N TYR A 162 34.10 30.80 -34.76
CA TYR A 162 33.84 29.57 -34.00
C TYR A 162 33.78 28.33 -34.90
N GLY A 163 34.19 27.18 -34.37
CA GLY A 163 34.08 25.91 -35.09
C GLY A 163 32.62 25.50 -35.28
N GLY A 164 32.26 24.93 -36.43
CA GLY A 164 30.88 24.51 -36.73
C GLY A 164 30.30 23.50 -35.71
N PHE A 165 31.16 22.70 -35.09
CA PHE A 165 30.78 21.82 -33.97
C PHE A 165 30.39 22.59 -32.71
N GLU A 166 31.16 23.61 -32.32
CA GLU A 166 30.91 24.42 -31.12
C GLU A 166 29.62 25.23 -31.25
N THR A 167 29.38 25.80 -32.43
CA THR A 167 28.14 26.51 -32.75
C THR A 167 26.94 25.58 -32.64
N THR A 168 27.03 24.37 -33.20
CA THR A 168 25.97 23.35 -33.12
C THR A 168 25.72 22.90 -31.68
N LEU A 169 26.77 22.66 -30.90
CA LEU A 169 26.68 22.25 -29.51
C LEU A 169 25.94 23.29 -28.67
N THR A 170 26.24 24.58 -28.86
CA THR A 170 25.57 25.68 -28.14
C THR A 170 24.09 25.79 -28.50
N TYR A 171 23.72 25.65 -29.79
CA TYR A 171 22.30 25.60 -30.19
C TYR A 171 21.55 24.42 -29.54
N VAL A 172 22.18 23.23 -29.50
CA VAL A 172 21.59 22.05 -28.86
C VAL A 172 21.39 22.27 -27.35
N LEU A 173 22.36 22.85 -26.66
CA LEU A 173 22.28 23.12 -25.22
C LEU A 173 21.22 24.17 -24.89
N LEU A 174 21.20 25.31 -25.59
CA LEU A 174 20.23 26.38 -25.35
C LEU A 174 18.81 25.96 -25.76
N GLY A 175 18.66 25.31 -26.91
CA GLY A 175 17.38 24.74 -27.34
C GLY A 175 16.86 23.69 -26.37
N GLY A 176 17.73 22.80 -25.88
CA GLY A 176 17.41 21.83 -24.84
C GLY A 176 16.99 22.49 -23.52
N ALA A 177 17.67 23.55 -23.10
CA ALA A 177 17.33 24.31 -21.89
C ALA A 177 15.95 24.98 -22.00
N VAL A 178 15.64 25.62 -23.13
CA VAL A 178 14.32 26.20 -23.40
C VAL A 178 13.25 25.11 -23.42
N GLY A 179 13.50 23.98 -24.09
CA GLY A 179 12.59 22.83 -24.10
C GLY A 179 12.31 22.28 -22.71
N LEU A 180 13.33 22.13 -21.86
CA LEU A 180 13.18 21.70 -20.46
C LEU A 180 12.42 22.72 -19.61
N ALA A 181 12.62 24.02 -19.85
CA ALA A 181 11.90 25.08 -19.14
C ALA A 181 10.40 25.09 -19.51
N ILE A 182 10.07 24.91 -20.80
CA ILE A 182 8.69 24.78 -21.28
C ILE A 182 8.05 23.53 -20.68
N LEU A 183 8.73 22.38 -20.73
CA LEU A 183 8.22 21.14 -20.13
C LEU A 183 7.96 21.30 -18.64
N ALA A 184 8.85 21.96 -17.90
CA ALA A 184 8.65 22.23 -16.47
C ALA A 184 7.41 23.09 -16.20
N LEU A 185 7.16 24.12 -17.02
CA LEU A 185 5.95 24.96 -16.93
C LEU A 185 4.67 24.19 -17.23
N VAL A 186 4.71 23.32 -18.25
CA VAL A 186 3.59 22.41 -18.57
C VAL A 186 3.31 21.49 -17.38
N PHE A 187 4.32 20.83 -16.82
CA PHE A 187 4.14 19.96 -15.64
C PHE A 187 3.61 20.71 -14.41
N MET A 188 3.97 21.98 -14.22
CA MET A 188 3.43 22.82 -13.15
C MET A 188 1.96 23.17 -13.35
N LEU A 189 1.56 23.54 -14.57
CA LEU A 189 0.16 23.82 -14.91
C LEU A 189 -0.73 22.59 -14.72
N LEU A 190 -0.18 21.42 -15.01
CA LEU A 190 -0.84 20.12 -14.93
C LEU A 190 -0.83 19.51 -13.52
N SER A 191 -0.11 20.12 -12.57
CA SER A 191 -0.01 19.60 -11.21
C SER A 191 -1.32 19.72 -10.44
N PHE A 192 -1.64 18.68 -9.66
CA PHE A 192 -2.80 18.67 -8.76
C PHE A 192 -2.78 19.82 -7.74
N TRP A 193 -1.59 20.30 -7.37
CA TRP A 193 -1.42 21.48 -6.51
C TRP A 193 -2.01 22.76 -7.14
N THR A 194 -1.74 22.99 -8.42
CA THR A 194 -2.22 24.15 -9.17
C THR A 194 -3.72 24.08 -9.36
N TYR A 195 -4.25 22.88 -9.64
CA TYR A 195 -5.69 22.64 -9.74
C TYR A 195 -6.44 23.00 -8.45
N ALA A 196 -5.99 22.47 -7.30
CA ALA A 196 -6.62 22.74 -6.01
C ALA A 196 -6.58 24.24 -5.66
N ALA A 197 -5.42 24.88 -5.87
CA ALA A 197 -5.22 26.29 -5.55
C ALA A 197 -6.02 27.27 -6.44
N MET A 198 -6.30 26.90 -7.69
CA MET A 198 -7.10 27.72 -8.62
C MET A 198 -8.61 27.67 -8.30
N LYS A 199 -9.10 26.51 -7.87
CA LYS A 199 -10.51 26.32 -7.52
C LYS A 199 -10.90 27.08 -6.25
N GLU A 200 -10.00 27.15 -5.27
CA GLU A 200 -10.19 27.96 -4.05
C GLU A 200 -10.30 29.47 -4.36
N SER A 201 -9.67 29.94 -5.44
CA SER A 201 -9.71 31.34 -5.88
C SER A 201 -10.86 31.69 -6.84
N GLY A 202 -11.79 30.78 -7.12
CA GLY A 202 -12.94 31.03 -8.01
C GLY A 202 -12.59 31.20 -9.50
N GLY A 203 -11.42 30.73 -9.94
CA GLY A 203 -10.97 30.85 -11.33
C GLY A 203 -11.63 29.82 -12.29
N CYS A 204 -11.75 30.18 -13.57
CA CYS A 204 -12.27 29.30 -14.62
C CYS A 204 -11.48 27.98 -14.73
N CYS A 205 -12.12 26.86 -14.38
CA CYS A 205 -11.48 25.53 -14.29
C CYS A 205 -11.36 24.77 -15.63
N GLY A 206 -11.88 25.33 -16.73
CA GLY A 206 -12.12 24.59 -17.98
C GLY A 206 -10.88 24.01 -18.69
N LEU A 207 -9.69 24.62 -18.52
CA LEU A 207 -8.44 24.10 -19.10
C LEU A 207 -7.89 22.90 -18.33
N SER A 208 -8.08 22.87 -17.03
CA SER A 208 -7.57 21.81 -16.15
C SER A 208 -8.47 20.56 -16.13
N GLU A 209 -9.78 20.72 -16.30
CA GLU A 209 -10.72 19.60 -16.51
C GLU A 209 -10.47 18.86 -17.84
N ARG A 210 -10.19 19.60 -18.92
CA ARG A 210 -9.88 19.01 -20.24
C ARG A 210 -8.54 18.26 -20.27
N LEU A 211 -7.60 18.63 -19.40
CA LEU A 211 -6.28 18.00 -19.30
C LEU A 211 -6.17 16.98 -18.16
N GLY A 212 -7.06 16.99 -17.16
CA GLY A 212 -7.16 15.95 -16.14
C GLY A 212 -7.45 14.55 -16.73
N GLY A 213 -8.10 14.51 -17.90
CA GLY A 213 -8.26 13.28 -18.72
C GLY A 213 -7.02 12.90 -19.56
N LEU A 214 -6.08 13.82 -19.78
CA LEU A 214 -4.86 13.63 -20.56
C LEU A 214 -3.64 13.29 -19.70
N ILE A 215 -3.65 13.66 -18.41
CA ILE A 215 -2.75 13.06 -17.41
C ILE A 215 -3.31 11.69 -17.04
N LYS A 216 -3.33 10.80 -18.03
CA LYS A 216 -3.13 9.39 -17.74
C LYS A 216 -1.74 9.31 -17.15
N TRP A 217 -1.66 9.19 -15.83
CA TRP A 217 -0.53 8.52 -15.21
C TRP A 217 -0.25 7.27 -16.06
N PRO A 218 1.00 7.00 -16.47
CA PRO A 218 1.28 5.75 -17.14
C PRO A 218 0.76 4.63 -16.24
N SER A 219 -0.38 4.03 -16.63
CA SER A 219 -0.72 2.69 -16.21
C SER A 219 0.48 1.88 -16.62
N LEU A 220 1.14 1.27 -15.63
CA LEU A 220 2.27 0.38 -15.79
C LEU A 220 2.21 -0.26 -17.17
N ILE A 221 3.15 0.14 -18.03
CA ILE A 221 3.34 -0.49 -19.33
C ILE A 221 3.35 -1.98 -19.04
N SER A 222 2.45 -2.69 -19.72
CA SER A 222 2.31 -4.13 -19.67
C SER A 222 3.69 -4.79 -19.66
N LEU A 223 4.02 -5.44 -18.54
CA LEU A 223 5.22 -6.27 -18.41
C LEU A 223 5.22 -7.37 -19.48
N ILE A 224 4.03 -7.76 -19.97
CA ILE A 224 3.83 -8.76 -21.02
C ILE A 224 4.53 -8.35 -22.32
N THR A 225 4.62 -7.05 -22.65
CA THR A 225 5.37 -6.61 -23.86
C THR A 225 6.89 -6.66 -23.68
N TYR A 226 7.40 -6.67 -22.44
CA TYR A 226 8.83 -6.85 -22.16
C TYR A 226 9.22 -8.34 -22.03
N SER A 227 8.30 -9.20 -21.59
CA SER A 227 8.51 -10.66 -21.52
C SER A 227 8.48 -11.37 -22.88
N PHE A 228 8.02 -10.73 -23.96
CA PHE A 228 8.04 -11.32 -25.31
C PHE A 228 9.35 -11.13 -26.10
N GLN A 229 10.36 -10.43 -25.56
CA GLN A 229 11.71 -10.35 -26.14
C GLN A 229 12.74 -11.03 -25.23
N ASN A 230 12.72 -12.37 -25.20
CA ASN A 230 13.86 -13.16 -24.71
C ASN A 230 13.95 -14.48 -25.50
N GLN A 231 14.68 -14.42 -26.62
CA GLN A 231 15.41 -15.56 -27.18
C GLN A 231 16.81 -15.61 -26.55
N PRO A 232 17.42 -16.80 -26.36
CA PRO A 232 18.58 -16.98 -25.46
C PRO A 232 19.88 -16.38 -26.03
N CYS A 233 20.73 -15.81 -25.16
CA CYS A 233 22.09 -15.37 -25.51
C CYS A 233 23.16 -15.82 -24.50
N TRP A 234 24.40 -15.85 -25.00
CA TRP A 234 25.53 -16.73 -24.67
C TRP A 234 26.43 -16.30 -23.50
N TRP A 235 26.07 -15.27 -22.72
CA TRP A 235 27.02 -14.59 -21.80
C TRP A 235 26.91 -14.99 -20.32
N LYS A 236 26.19 -16.07 -20.00
CA LYS A 236 26.02 -16.57 -18.62
C LYS A 236 27.31 -16.76 -17.79
N PRO A 237 28.50 -17.05 -18.36
CA PRO A 237 29.73 -17.15 -17.57
C PRO A 237 30.16 -15.83 -16.93
N ILE A 238 29.82 -14.68 -17.54
CA ILE A 238 30.32 -13.35 -17.14
C ILE A 238 29.58 -12.83 -15.89
N ILE A 239 28.31 -13.20 -15.70
CA ILE A 239 27.47 -12.79 -14.56
C ILE A 239 27.92 -13.46 -13.25
N LYS A 240 28.67 -14.57 -13.30
CA LYS A 240 29.23 -15.25 -12.11
C LYS A 240 30.43 -14.51 -11.51
N CYS A 241 31.15 -13.71 -12.29
CA CYS A 241 32.39 -13.03 -11.86
C CYS A 241 32.19 -11.63 -11.27
N VAL A 242 30.98 -11.07 -11.36
CA VAL A 242 30.68 -9.74 -10.83
C VAL A 242 29.63 -9.90 -9.74
N ARG A 243 29.71 -9.09 -8.68
CA ARG A 243 28.75 -8.91 -7.57
C ARG A 243 27.32 -8.53 -8.02
N PHE A 244 26.98 -8.78 -9.29
CA PHE A 244 25.74 -8.49 -9.98
C PHE A 244 24.73 -9.64 -9.89
N LYS A 245 25.08 -10.81 -9.35
CA LYS A 245 24.12 -11.90 -9.15
C LYS A 245 22.96 -11.45 -8.24
N GLU A 246 23.26 -10.74 -7.16
CA GLU A 246 22.26 -10.21 -6.23
C GLU A 246 21.36 -9.13 -6.87
N THR A 247 21.91 -8.25 -7.72
CA THR A 247 21.16 -7.23 -8.48
C THR A 247 20.46 -7.78 -9.73
N TRP A 248 20.89 -8.92 -10.26
CA TRP A 248 20.25 -9.60 -11.38
C TRP A 248 19.06 -10.44 -10.90
N ASP A 249 19.24 -11.17 -9.79
CA ASP A 249 18.15 -11.81 -9.06
C ASP A 249 17.18 -10.74 -8.51
N HIS A 250 17.65 -9.53 -8.20
CA HIS A 250 16.80 -8.38 -7.88
C HIS A 250 15.74 -8.09 -8.96
N TYR A 251 16.14 -8.14 -10.22
CA TYR A 251 15.29 -7.81 -11.37
C TYR A 251 14.46 -9.00 -11.87
N ARG A 252 14.95 -10.24 -11.73
CA ARG A 252 14.35 -11.45 -12.31
C ARG A 252 13.15 -12.01 -11.54
N TYR A 253 13.05 -11.74 -10.24
CA TYR A 253 12.01 -12.27 -9.35
C TYR A 253 11.01 -11.22 -8.85
N THR A 254 11.14 -9.95 -9.29
CA THR A 254 10.18 -8.90 -8.91
C THR A 254 8.92 -9.05 -9.75
N THR A 255 7.95 -9.81 -9.25
CA THR A 255 6.60 -9.85 -9.84
C THR A 255 5.83 -8.59 -9.44
N CYS A 256 5.49 -7.76 -10.42
CA CYS A 256 4.62 -6.61 -10.21
C CYS A 256 3.18 -7.10 -10.04
N VAL A 257 2.60 -6.93 -8.84
CA VAL A 257 1.16 -7.09 -8.68
C VAL A 257 0.47 -5.86 -9.27
N THR A 258 -0.24 -6.08 -10.37
CA THR A 258 -1.13 -5.06 -10.90
C THR A 258 -2.31 -4.97 -9.96
N VAL A 259 -2.48 -3.84 -9.27
CA VAL A 259 -3.62 -3.61 -8.38
C VAL A 259 -4.87 -3.41 -9.24
N ASN A 260 -5.46 -4.53 -9.68
CA ASN A 260 -6.67 -4.57 -10.48
C ASN A 260 -7.87 -4.07 -9.64
N LYS A 261 -8.92 -3.61 -10.33
CA LYS A 261 -10.17 -3.13 -9.73
C LYS A 261 -10.76 -4.14 -8.75
N ASP A 262 -10.71 -5.43 -9.05
CA ASP A 262 -11.24 -6.47 -8.17
C ASP A 262 -10.46 -6.56 -6.84
N LEU A 263 -9.12 -6.49 -6.86
CA LEU A 263 -8.30 -6.43 -5.64
C LEU A 263 -8.61 -5.17 -4.83
N LYS A 264 -8.71 -4.00 -5.48
CA LYS A 264 -9.07 -2.73 -4.81
C LYS A 264 -10.39 -2.85 -4.08
N ASN A 265 -11.40 -3.36 -4.78
CA ASN A 265 -12.74 -3.53 -4.25
C ASN A 265 -12.76 -4.51 -3.08
N LEU A 266 -12.06 -5.65 -3.20
CA LEU A 266 -11.99 -6.63 -2.12
C LEU A 266 -11.37 -6.00 -0.86
N VAL A 267 -10.19 -5.38 -0.99
CA VAL A 267 -9.53 -4.76 0.17
C VAL A 267 -10.39 -3.67 0.78
N PHE A 268 -10.97 -2.78 -0.02
CA PHE A 268 -11.82 -1.70 0.47
C PHE A 268 -13.05 -2.23 1.22
N GLN A 269 -13.76 -3.21 0.64
CA GLN A 269 -14.93 -3.81 1.27
C GLN A 269 -14.58 -4.55 2.57
N GLU A 270 -13.44 -5.25 2.61
CA GLU A 270 -13.03 -5.96 3.81
C GLU A 270 -12.61 -4.99 4.92
N LEU A 271 -11.93 -3.89 4.59
CA LEU A 271 -11.62 -2.81 5.53
C LEU A 271 -12.89 -2.10 6.04
N GLU A 272 -13.85 -1.80 5.17
CA GLU A 272 -15.12 -1.17 5.54
C GLU A 272 -15.95 -2.07 6.47
N LYS A 273 -16.04 -3.38 6.17
CA LYS A 273 -16.69 -4.36 7.06
C LYS A 273 -15.96 -4.48 8.39
N LYS A 274 -14.63 -4.45 8.37
CA LYS A 274 -13.82 -4.53 9.59
C LYS A 274 -14.10 -3.34 10.48
N MET A 275 -14.10 -2.14 9.91
CA MET A 275 -14.38 -0.88 10.59
C MET A 275 -15.77 -0.82 11.23
N LYS A 276 -16.82 -1.29 10.54
CA LYS A 276 -18.20 -1.33 11.09
C LYS A 276 -18.35 -2.17 12.36
N ASN A 277 -17.38 -3.04 12.67
CA ASN A 277 -17.36 -3.87 13.88
C ASN A 277 -16.42 -3.33 14.98
N ILE A 278 -15.83 -2.14 14.80
CA ILE A 278 -14.96 -1.51 15.80
C ILE A 278 -15.80 -0.54 16.63
N GLU A 279 -16.01 -0.85 17.91
CA GLU A 279 -16.79 -0.01 18.83
C GLU A 279 -15.93 0.99 19.62
N ASP A 280 -14.62 0.73 19.82
CA ASP A 280 -13.71 1.59 20.58
C ASP A 280 -12.23 1.59 20.10
N ILE A 281 -11.46 2.57 20.57
CA ILE A 281 -10.03 2.76 20.23
C ILE A 281 -9.16 1.58 20.72
N ALA A 282 -9.52 0.94 21.83
CA ALA A 282 -8.79 -0.21 22.36
C ALA A 282 -8.97 -1.45 21.48
N SER A 283 -10.16 -1.65 20.92
CA SER A 283 -10.43 -2.69 19.93
C SER A 283 -9.64 -2.43 18.65
N TYR A 284 -9.47 -1.17 18.22
CA TYR A 284 -8.67 -0.83 17.04
C TYR A 284 -7.22 -1.37 17.10
N ARG A 285 -6.48 -1.16 18.20
CA ARG A 285 -5.09 -1.67 18.32
C ARG A 285 -5.03 -3.19 18.24
N ARG A 286 -5.97 -3.87 18.89
CA ARG A 286 -6.09 -5.34 18.78
C ARG A 286 -6.35 -5.78 17.34
N PHE A 287 -7.11 -4.98 16.58
CA PHE A 287 -7.46 -5.29 15.19
C PHE A 287 -6.33 -5.10 14.17
N THR A 288 -5.41 -4.16 14.37
CA THR A 288 -4.22 -4.00 13.50
C THR A 288 -3.11 -4.99 13.81
N ASP A 289 -3.20 -5.67 14.96
CA ASP A 289 -2.32 -6.77 15.36
C ASP A 289 -2.77 -8.14 14.82
N HIS A 290 -3.99 -8.25 14.29
CA HIS A 290 -4.46 -9.47 13.64
C HIS A 290 -3.85 -9.62 12.25
N LYS A 291 -3.37 -10.83 11.97
CA LYS A 291 -2.76 -11.28 10.70
C LYS A 291 -3.54 -12.46 10.08
N GLY A 292 -4.83 -12.53 10.38
CA GLY A 292 -5.77 -13.54 9.88
C GLY A 292 -6.76 -14.04 10.94
N GLN A 293 -6.54 -13.71 12.22
CA GLN A 293 -7.42 -14.12 13.32
C GLN A 293 -8.86 -13.66 13.10
N TRP A 294 -9.07 -12.39 12.75
CA TRP A 294 -10.41 -11.85 12.56
C TRP A 294 -11.09 -12.43 11.31
N ALA A 295 -10.34 -12.59 10.22
CA ALA A 295 -10.81 -13.23 9.01
C ALA A 295 -11.36 -14.64 9.29
N LEU A 296 -10.61 -15.44 10.05
CA LEU A 296 -11.02 -16.79 10.45
C LEU A 296 -12.21 -16.78 11.43
N GLN A 297 -12.18 -15.92 12.45
CA GLN A 297 -13.29 -15.79 13.42
C GLN A 297 -14.60 -15.42 12.74
N ARG A 298 -14.59 -14.41 11.88
CA ARG A 298 -15.79 -13.95 11.16
C ARG A 298 -16.35 -15.01 10.21
N LYS A 299 -15.49 -15.88 9.70
CA LYS A 299 -15.87 -16.99 8.81
C LYS A 299 -16.21 -18.28 9.56
N GLY A 300 -16.04 -18.31 10.88
CA GLY A 300 -16.34 -19.47 11.71
C GLY A 300 -15.28 -20.58 11.67
N TYR A 301 -14.05 -20.29 11.19
CA TYR A 301 -12.98 -21.29 11.02
C TYR A 301 -11.76 -21.05 11.92
N TYR A 302 -11.94 -20.31 13.03
CA TYR A 302 -10.83 -19.98 13.93
C TYR A 302 -10.32 -21.20 14.69
N GLN A 303 -11.20 -22.12 15.10
CA GLN A 303 -10.79 -23.29 15.88
C GLN A 303 -9.94 -24.25 15.03
N GLU A 304 -10.21 -24.31 13.73
CA GLU A 304 -9.61 -25.22 12.78
C GLU A 304 -8.27 -24.70 12.25
N PHE A 305 -8.19 -23.38 11.99
CA PHE A 305 -7.05 -22.75 11.31
C PHE A 305 -6.32 -21.70 12.17
N GLY A 306 -6.74 -21.41 13.40
CA GLY A 306 -6.14 -20.37 14.26
C GLY A 306 -4.64 -20.56 14.48
N TRP A 307 -4.19 -21.80 14.64
CA TRP A 307 -2.76 -22.16 14.77
C TRP A 307 -1.90 -21.65 13.59
N SER A 308 -2.46 -21.49 12.40
CA SER A 308 -1.73 -21.02 11.20
C SER A 308 -1.50 -19.50 11.18
N VAL A 309 -2.25 -18.75 11.99
CA VAL A 309 -2.19 -17.28 12.08
C VAL A 309 -1.71 -16.78 13.43
N GLU A 310 -1.60 -17.63 14.45
CA GLU A 310 -1.07 -17.27 15.78
C GLU A 310 0.47 -17.32 15.87
N VAL A 311 1.13 -18.05 14.96
CA VAL A 311 2.60 -18.13 14.82
C VAL A 311 3.23 -16.79 14.40
N GLU A 312 4.56 -16.66 14.39
CA GLU A 312 5.23 -15.43 13.94
C GLU A 312 4.81 -15.02 12.52
N PHE A 313 4.89 -13.73 12.20
CA PHE A 313 4.32 -13.19 10.97
C PHE A 313 4.91 -13.82 9.69
N ASP A 314 6.22 -14.00 9.67
CA ASP A 314 6.95 -14.64 8.58
C ASP A 314 6.62 -16.13 8.46
N GLU A 315 6.42 -16.83 9.57
CA GLU A 315 5.92 -18.20 9.59
C GLU A 315 4.53 -18.29 8.98
N SER A 316 3.59 -17.47 9.48
CA SER A 316 2.20 -17.43 8.97
C SER A 316 2.17 -17.11 7.49
N THR A 317 2.92 -16.10 7.04
CA THR A 317 3.00 -15.72 5.63
C THR A 317 3.50 -16.87 4.76
N LEU A 318 4.56 -17.59 5.18
CA LEU A 318 5.08 -18.73 4.43
C LEU A 318 4.10 -19.91 4.41
N LEU A 319 3.44 -20.22 5.54
CA LEU A 319 2.42 -21.28 5.62
C LEU A 319 1.28 -21.04 4.63
N TRP A 320 0.69 -19.84 4.68
CA TRP A 320 -0.40 -19.46 3.81
C TRP A 320 0.05 -19.36 2.35
N HIS A 321 1.30 -18.95 2.08
CA HIS A 321 1.87 -18.93 0.73
C HIS A 321 1.93 -20.33 0.12
N ILE A 322 2.54 -21.28 0.84
CA ILE A 322 2.64 -22.67 0.41
C ILE A 322 1.24 -23.26 0.21
N ALA A 323 0.33 -23.06 1.17
CA ALA A 323 -1.01 -23.60 1.07
C ALA A 323 -1.78 -23.04 -0.14
N THR A 324 -1.66 -21.73 -0.37
CA THR A 324 -2.25 -21.05 -1.52
C THR A 324 -1.70 -21.59 -2.84
N ASP A 325 -0.38 -21.76 -2.94
CA ASP A 325 0.28 -22.21 -4.16
C ASP A 325 -0.08 -23.66 -4.51
N LEU A 326 -0.13 -24.54 -3.50
CA LEU A 326 -0.56 -25.93 -3.66
C LEU A 326 -2.02 -26.03 -4.13
N LEU A 327 -2.92 -25.26 -3.51
CA LEU A 327 -4.35 -25.23 -3.89
C LEU A 327 -4.56 -24.57 -5.26
N PHE A 328 -3.73 -23.58 -5.63
CA PHE A 328 -3.79 -22.92 -6.93
C PHE A 328 -3.42 -23.86 -8.08
N HIS A 329 -2.46 -24.75 -7.83
CA HIS A 329 -1.95 -25.75 -8.76
C HIS A 329 -2.62 -27.12 -8.65
N ASP A 330 -3.72 -27.25 -7.89
CA ASP A 330 -4.45 -28.51 -7.78
C ASP A 330 -4.93 -28.98 -9.18
N PRO A 331 -4.43 -30.13 -9.66
CA PRO A 331 -4.71 -30.61 -11.01
C PRO A 331 -6.19 -30.97 -11.26
N GLY A 332 -7.01 -31.11 -10.21
CA GLY A 332 -8.45 -31.31 -10.35
C GLY A 332 -9.22 -30.10 -10.89
N LYS A 333 -8.59 -28.92 -10.98
CA LYS A 333 -9.28 -27.63 -11.26
C LYS A 333 -8.56 -26.65 -12.18
N THR A 334 -7.71 -27.13 -13.09
CA THR A 334 -6.96 -26.27 -14.03
C THR A 334 -7.83 -25.36 -14.90
N ASN A 335 -9.11 -25.70 -15.11
CA ASN A 335 -10.02 -24.98 -16.01
C ASN A 335 -11.01 -24.04 -15.30
N TRP A 336 -11.06 -24.04 -13.96
CA TRP A 336 -11.99 -23.20 -13.20
C TRP A 336 -11.30 -21.93 -12.67
N THR A 337 -11.94 -20.78 -12.87
CA THR A 337 -11.39 -19.47 -12.51
C THR A 337 -12.40 -18.67 -11.69
N CYS A 338 -11.99 -18.20 -10.51
CA CYS A 338 -12.73 -17.18 -9.76
C CYS A 338 -11.81 -16.00 -9.43
N LYS A 339 -12.39 -14.82 -9.22
CA LYS A 339 -11.64 -13.59 -8.96
C LYS A 339 -10.81 -13.70 -7.68
N GLU A 340 -11.38 -14.32 -6.65
CA GLU A 340 -10.75 -14.52 -5.35
C GLU A 340 -9.53 -15.44 -5.45
N ARG A 341 -9.53 -16.44 -6.34
CA ARG A 341 -8.38 -17.31 -6.61
C ARG A 341 -7.21 -16.51 -7.17
N ASP A 342 -7.46 -15.72 -8.21
CA ASP A 342 -6.43 -14.89 -8.82
C ASP A 342 -5.92 -13.84 -7.81
N ILE A 343 -6.82 -13.15 -7.11
CA ILE A 343 -6.44 -12.17 -6.09
C ILE A 343 -5.58 -12.80 -5.00
N SER A 344 -5.96 -13.97 -4.50
CA SER A 344 -5.21 -14.70 -3.46
C SER A 344 -3.80 -15.03 -3.92
N GLN A 345 -3.63 -15.54 -5.14
CA GLN A 345 -2.30 -15.83 -5.68
C GLN A 345 -1.46 -14.56 -5.83
N HIS A 346 -2.05 -13.45 -6.28
CA HIS A 346 -1.33 -12.19 -6.43
C HIS A 346 -0.88 -11.63 -5.09
N ILE A 347 -1.75 -11.58 -4.08
CA ILE A 347 -1.37 -11.12 -2.73
C ILE A 347 -0.33 -12.06 -2.13
N SER A 348 -0.55 -13.37 -2.21
CA SER A 348 0.38 -14.41 -1.75
C SER A 348 1.79 -14.22 -2.31
N ASN A 349 1.92 -14.09 -3.63
CA ASN A 349 3.20 -13.86 -4.31
C ASN A 349 3.83 -12.53 -3.87
N TYR A 350 3.03 -11.47 -3.72
CA TYR A 350 3.52 -10.18 -3.24
C TYR A 350 4.07 -10.26 -1.81
N MET A 351 3.32 -10.87 -0.89
CA MET A 351 3.72 -11.02 0.51
C MET A 351 4.94 -11.92 0.67
N PHE A 352 5.01 -12.99 -0.10
CA PHE A 352 6.17 -13.87 -0.13
C PHE A 352 7.47 -13.14 -0.50
N LEU A 353 7.42 -12.18 -1.43
CA LEU A 353 8.59 -11.37 -1.77
C LEU A 353 9.14 -10.56 -0.57
N PHE A 354 8.30 -10.14 0.37
CA PHE A 354 8.75 -9.46 1.59
C PHE A 354 9.48 -10.38 2.56
N ILE A 355 9.13 -11.67 2.57
CA ILE A 355 9.84 -12.67 3.38
C ILE A 355 11.22 -12.97 2.79
N VAL A 356 11.28 -13.15 1.47
CA VAL A 356 12.55 -13.38 0.76
C VAL A 356 13.45 -12.14 0.88
N ARG A 357 12.86 -10.93 0.89
CA ARG A 357 13.59 -9.66 0.97
C ARG A 357 12.95 -8.68 1.96
N PRO A 358 13.34 -8.73 3.24
CA PRO A 358 12.85 -7.81 4.24
C PRO A 358 13.51 -6.44 4.04
N PHE A 359 12.88 -5.57 3.24
CA PHE A 359 13.32 -4.17 3.10
C PHE A 359 12.44 -3.18 3.89
N MET A 360 11.25 -3.62 4.30
CA MET A 360 10.20 -2.79 4.91
C MET A 360 9.74 -3.28 6.28
N MET A 361 10.07 -4.51 6.65
CA MET A 361 9.66 -5.15 7.89
C MET A 361 10.86 -5.31 8.84
N PRO A 362 10.62 -5.34 10.17
CA PRO A 362 11.67 -5.62 11.14
C PRO A 362 12.40 -6.93 10.81
N ALA A 363 13.69 -7.00 11.15
CA ALA A 363 14.48 -8.21 10.96
C ALA A 363 13.90 -9.35 11.82
N GLY A 364 13.26 -10.32 11.16
CA GLY A 364 12.83 -11.60 11.74
C GLY A 364 13.65 -12.76 11.18
N ILE A 365 13.28 -13.99 11.55
CA ILE A 365 13.96 -15.21 11.07
C ILE A 365 13.40 -15.72 9.72
N GLY A 366 12.66 -14.90 8.98
CA GLY A 366 11.93 -15.29 7.78
C GLY A 366 12.83 -15.81 6.65
N GLN A 367 14.03 -15.22 6.50
CA GLN A 367 15.02 -15.73 5.54
C GLN A 367 15.57 -17.10 5.92
N ILE A 368 15.70 -17.38 7.23
CA ILE A 368 16.12 -18.69 7.75
C ILE A 368 15.01 -19.71 7.47
N ARG A 369 13.77 -19.41 7.87
CA ARG A 369 12.60 -20.26 7.58
C ARG A 369 12.46 -20.56 6.09
N PHE A 370 12.62 -19.55 5.24
CA PHE A 370 12.60 -19.70 3.79
C PHE A 370 13.71 -20.62 3.29
N GLY A 371 14.96 -20.39 3.73
CA GLY A 371 16.10 -21.23 3.37
C GLY A 371 15.90 -22.70 3.74
N ASP A 372 15.48 -22.96 4.98
CA ASP A 372 15.20 -24.31 5.47
C ASP A 372 14.05 -24.97 4.69
N THR A 373 13.00 -24.21 4.36
CA THR A 373 11.86 -24.68 3.56
C THR A 373 12.28 -25.08 2.15
N CYS A 374 13.11 -24.27 1.50
CA CYS A 374 13.64 -24.59 0.17
C CYS A 374 14.56 -25.81 0.20
N ALA A 375 15.40 -25.95 1.24
CA ALA A 375 16.27 -27.10 1.39
C ALA A 375 15.46 -28.39 1.56
N GLU A 376 14.42 -28.37 2.40
CA GLU A 376 13.53 -29.52 2.60
C GLU A 376 12.78 -29.89 1.31
N ALA A 377 12.20 -28.90 0.62
CA ALA A 377 11.52 -29.14 -0.65
C ALA A 377 12.48 -29.72 -1.69
N GLY A 378 13.73 -29.24 -1.73
CA GLY A 378 14.78 -29.76 -2.61
C GLY A 378 15.11 -31.22 -2.34
N ILE A 379 15.25 -31.61 -1.06
CA ILE A 379 15.52 -33.02 -0.67
C ILE A 379 14.35 -33.92 -1.08
N PHE A 380 13.12 -33.50 -0.79
CA PHE A 380 11.92 -34.27 -1.13
C PHE A 380 11.79 -34.49 -2.64
N LEU A 381 12.04 -33.45 -3.44
CA LEU A 381 11.94 -33.53 -4.90
C LEU A 381 13.12 -34.30 -5.53
N GLN A 382 14.32 -34.26 -4.94
CA GLN A 382 15.49 -34.99 -5.45
C GLN A 382 15.42 -36.51 -5.22
N GLN A 383 14.73 -36.95 -4.16
CA GLN A 383 14.49 -38.38 -3.91
C GLN A 383 13.61 -39.02 -4.98
N GLU A 384 13.01 -38.23 -5.86
CA GLU A 384 11.99 -38.65 -6.81
C GLU A 384 12.31 -38.11 -8.22
N SER A 385 13.31 -38.72 -8.86
CA SER A 385 14.01 -38.18 -10.04
C SER A 385 13.21 -38.04 -11.35
N ASP A 386 11.94 -38.45 -11.42
CA ASP A 386 11.12 -38.51 -12.66
C ASP A 386 9.76 -37.78 -12.58
N ILE A 387 9.60 -36.81 -11.67
CA ILE A 387 8.29 -36.17 -11.45
C ILE A 387 8.05 -34.93 -12.34
N GLU A 388 7.02 -34.98 -13.21
CA GLU A 388 6.38 -33.77 -13.78
C GLU A 388 5.80 -32.85 -12.68
N LYS A 389 5.91 -31.53 -12.81
CA LYS A 389 5.45 -30.55 -11.80
C LYS A 389 4.05 -30.81 -11.22
N SER A 390 3.08 -31.24 -12.02
CA SER A 390 1.72 -31.58 -11.59
C SER A 390 1.65 -32.81 -10.68
N ASN A 391 2.53 -33.79 -10.90
CA ASN A 391 2.67 -34.99 -10.06
C ASN A 391 3.41 -34.69 -8.74
N ALA A 392 4.26 -33.66 -8.71
CA ALA A 392 4.98 -33.25 -7.50
C ALA A 392 4.02 -32.65 -6.46
N VAL A 393 3.10 -31.80 -6.90
CA VAL A 393 2.09 -31.18 -6.04
C VAL A 393 1.19 -32.23 -5.40
N LYS A 394 0.70 -33.20 -6.18
CA LYS A 394 -0.10 -34.33 -5.64
C LYS A 394 0.67 -35.11 -4.57
N LYS A 395 1.90 -35.53 -4.87
CA LYS A 395 2.74 -36.29 -3.93
C LYS A 395 3.05 -35.52 -2.65
N ILE A 396 3.28 -34.21 -2.73
CA ILE A 396 3.51 -33.36 -1.56
C ILE A 396 2.23 -33.28 -0.69
N LEU A 397 1.06 -33.18 -1.32
CA LEU A 397 -0.23 -33.18 -0.63
C LEU A 397 -0.58 -34.54 0.00
N ASP A 398 -0.11 -35.64 -0.59
CA ASP A 398 -0.35 -37.00 -0.12
C ASP A 398 0.53 -37.39 1.10
N VAL A 399 1.49 -36.55 1.51
CA VAL A 399 2.33 -36.84 2.68
C VAL A 399 1.51 -36.76 3.96
N ASN A 400 1.50 -37.84 4.75
CA ASN A 400 0.85 -37.86 6.05
C ASN A 400 1.54 -36.87 7.02
N THR A 401 0.80 -35.87 7.50
CA THR A 401 1.25 -34.81 8.42
C THR A 401 0.55 -34.86 9.79
N GLU A 402 0.12 -36.05 10.21
CA GLU A 402 -0.62 -36.31 11.46
C GLU A 402 0.20 -35.99 12.73
N TYR A 403 1.53 -36.16 12.70
CA TYR A 403 2.42 -35.83 13.81
C TYR A 403 2.94 -34.39 13.74
N ASP A 404 3.09 -33.75 14.91
CA ASP A 404 3.64 -32.40 15.00
C ASP A 404 5.10 -32.37 14.51
N LEU A 405 5.32 -31.68 13.40
CA LEU A 405 6.63 -31.53 12.78
C LEU A 405 7.65 -30.82 13.68
N ALA A 406 7.19 -29.99 14.63
CA ALA A 406 8.08 -29.37 15.61
C ALA A 406 8.77 -30.42 16.50
N LEU A 407 8.09 -31.53 16.81
CA LEU A 407 8.64 -32.63 17.59
C LEU A 407 9.65 -33.47 16.80
N VAL A 408 9.46 -33.59 15.48
CA VAL A 408 10.33 -34.38 14.60
C VAL A 408 11.61 -33.62 14.25
N LYS A 409 11.51 -32.31 13.99
CA LYS A 409 12.65 -31.49 13.55
C LYS A 409 13.39 -30.80 14.70
N GLY A 410 12.72 -30.60 15.83
CA GLY A 410 13.25 -29.84 16.97
C GLY A 410 13.76 -28.45 16.55
N ASP A 411 14.86 -28.00 17.16
CA ASP A 411 15.46 -26.69 16.85
C ASP A 411 16.39 -26.68 15.62
N ARG A 412 16.58 -27.82 14.95
CA ARG A 412 17.56 -27.94 13.84
C ARG A 412 17.08 -27.33 12.53
N SER A 413 15.77 -27.23 12.30
CA SER A 413 15.19 -26.68 11.08
C SER A 413 13.92 -25.93 11.42
N LYS A 414 13.79 -24.71 10.91
CA LYS A 414 12.58 -23.88 10.99
C LYS A 414 11.73 -23.96 9.71
N SER A 415 11.94 -24.99 8.88
CA SER A 415 11.13 -25.23 7.68
C SER A 415 9.65 -25.39 8.01
N VAL A 416 8.81 -24.76 7.18
CA VAL A 416 7.35 -24.77 7.29
C VAL A 416 6.65 -25.54 6.16
N LEU A 417 7.40 -26.24 5.30
CA LEU A 417 6.88 -26.90 4.09
C LEU A 417 5.64 -27.74 4.38
N PHE A 418 5.80 -28.76 5.22
CA PHE A 418 4.73 -29.70 5.55
C PHE A 418 3.65 -29.12 6.46
N ASN A 419 3.95 -28.08 7.25
CA ASN A 419 2.92 -27.33 7.96
C ASN A 419 2.02 -26.57 6.95
N GLY A 420 2.60 -26.02 5.87
CA GLY A 420 1.86 -25.44 4.75
C GLY A 420 1.03 -26.47 3.98
N CYS A 421 1.59 -27.68 3.77
CA CYS A 421 0.86 -28.80 3.15
C CYS A 421 -0.33 -29.23 4.02
N ARG A 422 -0.12 -29.35 5.33
CA ARG A 422 -1.17 -29.66 6.31
C ARG A 422 -2.29 -28.60 6.29
N LEU A 423 -1.92 -27.32 6.18
CA LEU A 423 -2.89 -26.24 6.04
C LEU A 423 -3.71 -26.38 4.74
N ALA A 424 -3.08 -26.65 3.60
CA ALA A 424 -3.79 -26.89 2.34
C ALA A 424 -4.75 -28.08 2.43
N HIS A 425 -4.30 -29.20 2.99
CA HIS A 425 -5.12 -30.39 3.19
C HIS A 425 -6.33 -30.09 4.06
N LYS A 426 -6.13 -29.49 5.24
CA LYS A 426 -7.23 -29.16 6.15
C LYS A 426 -8.21 -28.15 5.54
N LEU A 427 -7.72 -27.17 4.76
CA LEU A 427 -8.60 -26.25 4.03
C LEU A 427 -9.48 -27.00 3.03
N LYS A 428 -8.90 -27.92 2.26
CA LYS A 428 -9.64 -28.74 1.30
C LYS A 428 -10.65 -29.64 2.00
N GLU A 429 -10.22 -30.37 3.03
CA GLU A 429 -11.06 -31.27 3.81
C GLU A 429 -12.28 -30.58 4.45
N GLN A 430 -12.09 -29.38 5.01
CA GLN A 430 -13.17 -28.66 5.70
C GLN A 430 -14.12 -27.92 4.75
N LEU A 431 -13.63 -27.45 3.61
CA LEU A 431 -14.39 -26.54 2.72
C LEU A 431 -14.88 -27.22 1.44
N ILE A 432 -14.33 -28.37 1.08
CA ILE A 432 -14.68 -29.09 -0.16
C ILE A 432 -15.31 -30.42 0.22
N THR A 433 -16.63 -30.48 0.09
CA THR A 433 -17.39 -31.73 0.32
C THR A 433 -17.48 -32.56 -0.96
N THR A 434 -17.57 -31.87 -2.11
CA THR A 434 -17.62 -32.52 -3.43
C THR A 434 -16.55 -31.91 -4.33
N GLU A 435 -15.62 -32.74 -4.84
CA GLU A 435 -14.48 -32.24 -5.63
C GLU A 435 -14.89 -31.37 -6.84
N ASN A 436 -16.08 -31.60 -7.41
CA ASN A 436 -16.60 -30.86 -8.56
C ASN A 436 -17.54 -29.69 -8.23
N SER A 437 -17.75 -29.37 -6.95
CA SER A 437 -18.57 -28.22 -6.55
C SER A 437 -17.83 -26.89 -6.76
N GLU A 438 -18.18 -26.14 -7.80
CA GLU A 438 -17.64 -24.78 -8.00
C GLU A 438 -17.94 -23.85 -6.83
N GLN A 439 -19.05 -24.09 -6.12
CA GLN A 439 -19.46 -23.29 -4.96
C GLN A 439 -18.52 -23.50 -3.78
N ASP A 440 -18.10 -24.74 -3.50
CA ASP A 440 -17.17 -25.09 -2.42
C ASP A 440 -15.81 -24.41 -2.65
N TRP A 441 -15.29 -24.53 -3.88
CA TRP A 441 -14.05 -23.86 -4.29
C TRP A 441 -14.16 -22.34 -4.21
N THR A 442 -15.30 -21.76 -4.59
CA THR A 442 -15.54 -20.31 -4.43
C THR A 442 -15.47 -19.90 -2.96
N GLN A 443 -16.05 -20.69 -2.05
CA GLN A 443 -16.00 -20.41 -0.62
C GLN A 443 -14.60 -20.52 -0.04
N LEU A 444 -13.83 -21.54 -0.45
CA LEU A 444 -12.43 -21.71 -0.08
C LEU A 444 -11.59 -20.52 -0.49
N TRP A 445 -11.67 -20.09 -1.76
CA TRP A 445 -10.90 -18.94 -2.24
C TRP A 445 -11.38 -17.63 -1.61
N ARG A 446 -12.66 -17.52 -1.26
CA ARG A 446 -13.18 -16.38 -0.51
C ARG A 446 -12.64 -16.34 0.92
N LEU A 447 -12.40 -17.48 1.58
CA LEU A 447 -11.74 -17.51 2.89
C LEU A 447 -10.27 -17.07 2.75
N ILE A 448 -9.53 -17.71 1.83
CA ILE A 448 -8.11 -17.45 1.60
C ILE A 448 -7.87 -15.98 1.24
N SER A 449 -8.69 -15.40 0.36
CA SER A 449 -8.52 -14.01 -0.06
C SER A 449 -8.74 -13.03 1.10
N VAL A 450 -9.69 -13.27 2.01
CA VAL A 450 -9.92 -12.41 3.19
C VAL A 450 -8.76 -12.52 4.18
N VAL A 451 -8.21 -13.73 4.40
CA VAL A 451 -7.02 -13.90 5.25
C VAL A 451 -5.82 -13.17 4.66
N TRP A 452 -5.60 -13.26 3.36
CA TRP A 452 -4.52 -12.52 2.68
C TRP A 452 -4.68 -11.01 2.78
N VAL A 453 -5.91 -10.48 2.65
CA VAL A 453 -6.16 -9.05 2.86
C VAL A 453 -5.77 -8.64 4.28
N GLU A 454 -6.06 -9.47 5.29
CA GLU A 454 -5.69 -9.17 6.66
C GLU A 454 -4.17 -9.24 6.91
N ILE A 455 -3.48 -10.25 6.37
CA ILE A 455 -2.00 -10.34 6.37
C ILE A 455 -1.38 -9.09 5.72
N LEU A 456 -1.95 -8.64 4.59
CA LEU A 456 -1.51 -7.44 3.88
C LEU A 456 -1.68 -6.18 4.74
N CYS A 457 -2.81 -6.04 5.43
CA CYS A 457 -3.09 -4.92 6.33
C CYS A 457 -2.15 -4.91 7.55
N TYR A 458 -1.87 -6.09 8.12
CA TYR A 458 -0.89 -6.24 9.20
C TYR A 458 0.51 -5.80 8.74
N ALA A 459 0.96 -6.27 7.58
CA ALA A 459 2.27 -5.87 7.06
C ALA A 459 2.34 -4.36 6.82
N ALA A 460 1.27 -3.77 6.30
CA ALA A 460 1.16 -2.33 6.08
C ALA A 460 1.24 -1.53 7.39
N SER A 461 0.59 -2.00 8.47
CA SER A 461 0.58 -1.32 9.77
C SER A 461 1.91 -1.44 10.54
N LYS A 462 2.68 -2.51 10.32
CA LYS A 462 3.98 -2.73 10.99
C LYS A 462 5.17 -2.05 10.32
N CYS A 463 4.95 -1.44 9.16
CA CYS A 463 5.95 -0.63 8.50
C CYS A 463 5.98 0.78 9.08
N SER A 464 7.16 1.32 9.42
CA SER A 464 7.26 2.71 9.90
C SER A 464 6.90 3.71 8.78
N GLY A 465 6.38 4.88 9.15
CA GLY A 465 6.06 5.96 8.20
C GLY A 465 7.27 6.38 7.36
N GLN A 466 8.49 6.27 7.91
CA GLN A 466 9.74 6.56 7.20
C GLN A 466 10.06 5.54 6.09
N PHE A 467 9.73 4.26 6.28
CA PHE A 467 9.89 3.25 5.23
C PHE A 467 8.89 3.48 4.11
N HIS A 468 7.62 3.77 4.45
CA HIS A 468 6.62 4.18 3.46
C HIS A 468 7.06 5.41 2.67
N ALA A 469 7.59 6.45 3.35
CA ALA A 469 8.10 7.66 2.71
C ALA A 469 9.22 7.37 1.70
N LYS A 470 10.18 6.51 2.06
CA LYS A 470 11.28 6.11 1.15
C LYS A 470 10.76 5.39 -0.08
N GLN A 471 9.74 4.56 0.08
CA GLN A 471 9.23 3.72 -1.01
C GLN A 471 8.38 4.45 -2.04
N LEU A 472 7.98 5.69 -1.75
CA LEU A 472 7.34 6.57 -2.75
C LEU A 472 8.25 6.80 -3.98
N THR A 473 9.58 6.75 -3.85
CA THR A 473 10.49 6.85 -5.01
C THR A 473 10.38 5.68 -5.98
N LYS A 474 9.87 4.53 -5.51
CA LYS A 474 9.70 3.31 -6.31
C LYS A 474 8.31 3.18 -6.93
N ARG A 475 7.62 4.30 -7.12
CA ARG A 475 6.35 4.45 -7.89
C ARG A 475 5.09 3.86 -7.23
N GLY A 476 4.96 4.00 -5.92
CA GLY A 476 3.69 3.74 -5.21
C GLY A 476 3.54 2.27 -4.84
N GLU A 477 4.08 1.93 -3.67
CA GLU A 477 4.01 0.58 -3.12
C GLU A 477 2.62 0.26 -2.56
N LEU A 478 2.11 -0.95 -2.84
CA LEU A 478 0.78 -1.40 -2.39
C LEU A 478 0.63 -1.28 -0.87
N LEU A 479 1.61 -1.71 -0.07
CA LEU A 479 1.58 -1.54 1.39
C LEU A 479 1.39 -0.08 1.81
N THR A 480 2.00 0.88 1.12
CA THR A 480 1.84 2.30 1.43
C THR A 480 0.43 2.80 1.12
N VAL A 481 -0.15 2.32 0.02
CA VAL A 481 -1.55 2.63 -0.33
C VAL A 481 -2.52 2.03 0.69
N ILE A 482 -2.31 0.77 1.09
CA ILE A 482 -3.16 0.09 2.08
C ILE A 482 -3.03 0.76 3.45
N TRP A 483 -1.81 1.06 3.89
CA TRP A 483 -1.57 1.76 5.16
C TRP A 483 -2.29 3.12 5.21
N PHE A 484 -2.19 3.91 4.14
CA PHE A 484 -2.85 5.20 4.07
C PHE A 484 -4.38 5.07 4.02
N LEU A 485 -4.90 4.11 3.24
CA LEU A 485 -6.33 3.80 3.20
C LEU A 485 -6.87 3.39 4.57
N MET A 486 -6.13 2.56 5.29
CA MET A 486 -6.47 2.18 6.67
C MET A 486 -6.56 3.43 7.56
N ALA A 487 -5.58 4.33 7.49
CA ALA A 487 -5.61 5.55 8.29
C ALA A 487 -6.85 6.40 8.04
N HIS A 488 -7.24 6.60 6.78
CA HIS A 488 -8.43 7.37 6.41
C HIS A 488 -9.74 6.73 6.85
N LEU A 489 -9.78 5.40 6.92
CA LEU A 489 -10.90 4.60 7.46
C LEU A 489 -10.86 4.50 8.99
N GLY A 490 -10.13 5.38 9.68
CA GLY A 490 -10.05 5.35 11.15
C GLY A 490 -9.19 4.22 11.71
N MET A 491 -8.46 3.49 10.85
CA MET A 491 -7.61 2.36 11.21
C MET A 491 -6.10 2.69 11.16
N GLY A 492 -5.71 3.93 11.50
CA GLY A 492 -4.31 4.39 11.54
C GLY A 492 -3.94 4.96 12.91
N GLU A 493 -2.65 4.86 13.28
CA GLU A 493 -2.08 5.46 14.51
C GLU A 493 -1.78 6.96 14.39
#